data_AF-A0A962E793-F1
#
_entry.id   AF-A0A962E793-F1
#
_cell.length_a   1.000
_cell.length_b   1.000
_cell.length_c   1.000
_cell.angle_alpha   90.00
_cell.angle_beta   90.00
_cell.angle_gamma   90.00
#
_symmetry.space_group_name_H-M   'P 1'
#
loop_
_entity.id
_entity.type
_entity.pdbx_description
1 polymer ?
#
loop_
_entity_poly.entity_id
_entity_poly.type
_entity_poly.pdbx_seq_one_letter_code
_entity_poly.pdbx_strand_id
1 'polypeptide(L)'
;MLRANLYTNWVFQAVKNDRGWCTEREGYAEPNPNPGSYPGNQGSCGRAPDLTRVFPSDYGDIALSRSGEEFRGFYGDLDKRNKSLDGRLHCENGSWVFEGVWKHLGTTKTGSFKFNFSNSATNAFTGSWAYASSPTSSSPWNGKGF
;
A
#
# COMPACT_ATOMS: atom_id res chain seq x y z
N MET A 1 -11.93 31.02 -16.77
CA MET A 1 -11.69 29.61 -17.16
C MET A 1 -12.15 28.72 -16.03
N LEU A 2 -13.26 27.98 -16.18
CA LEU A 2 -13.65 26.94 -15.22
C LEU A 2 -12.81 25.68 -15.48
N ARG A 3 -12.17 25.14 -14.45
CA ARG A 3 -11.60 23.78 -14.49
C ARG A 3 -12.66 22.82 -13.98
N ALA A 4 -13.08 21.87 -14.81
CA ALA A 4 -13.93 20.77 -14.39
C ALA A 4 -13.05 19.71 -13.70
N ASN A 5 -13.32 19.42 -12.44
CA ASN A 5 -12.77 18.26 -11.76
C ASN A 5 -13.57 17.03 -12.18
N LEU A 6 -12.90 16.05 -12.79
CA LEU A 6 -13.48 14.74 -13.08
C LEU A 6 -13.50 13.91 -11.78
N TYR A 7 -14.70 13.68 -11.24
CA TYR A 7 -14.95 12.74 -10.15
C TYR A 7 -15.22 11.37 -10.76
N THR A 8 -14.42 10.35 -10.43
CA THR A 8 -14.72 8.97 -10.78
C THR A 8 -15.49 8.30 -9.64
N ASN A 9 -16.73 7.91 -9.90
CA ASN A 9 -17.53 7.12 -8.98
C ASN A 9 -17.18 5.63 -9.16
N TRP A 10 -16.78 4.96 -8.08
CA TRP A 10 -16.75 3.50 -8.04
C TRP A 10 -17.91 3.03 -7.16
N VAL A 11 -18.77 2.17 -7.70
CA VAL A 11 -19.84 1.51 -6.94
C VAL A 11 -19.33 0.13 -6.55
N PHE A 12 -19.16 -0.11 -5.25
CA PHE A 12 -19.10 -1.46 -4.72
C PHE A 12 -20.54 -1.95 -4.50
N GLN A 13 -20.91 -3.06 -5.13
CA GLN A 13 -22.15 -3.77 -4.78
C GLN A 13 -21.79 -4.98 -3.91
N ALA A 14 -22.21 -4.94 -2.64
CA ALA A 14 -22.24 -6.10 -1.77
C ALA A 14 -23.45 -6.99 -2.13
N VAL A 15 -23.24 -8.30 -2.27
CA VAL A 15 -24.32 -9.29 -2.55
C VAL A 15 -24.40 -10.30 -1.40
N LYS A 16 -25.63 -10.79 -1.14
CA LYS A 16 -26.13 -11.28 0.16
C LYS A 16 -26.03 -12.81 0.42
N ASN A 17 -25.59 -13.18 1.66
CA ASN A 17 -25.90 -14.31 2.60
C ASN A 17 -25.77 -15.81 2.17
N ASP A 18 -25.71 -16.87 3.02
CA ASP A 18 -26.25 -17.20 4.37
C ASP A 18 -25.21 -17.51 5.49
N ARG A 19 -23.91 -17.30 5.23
CA ARG A 19 -22.82 -17.65 6.18
C ARG A 19 -21.87 -16.52 6.57
N GLY A 20 -22.20 -15.26 6.27
CA GLY A 20 -21.34 -14.14 6.61
C GLY A 20 -21.82 -12.79 6.07
N TRP A 21 -21.55 -11.76 6.87
CA TRP A 21 -21.69 -10.32 6.61
C TRP A 21 -20.67 -9.62 7.48
N CYS A 22 -19.68 -8.93 6.90
CA CYS A 22 -18.86 -7.98 7.65
C CYS A 22 -19.21 -6.58 7.14
N THR A 23 -19.72 -5.76 8.04
CA THR A 23 -20.37 -4.47 7.80
C THR A 23 -19.43 -3.47 7.12
N GLU A 24 -19.96 -2.77 6.11
CA GLU A 24 -19.41 -1.54 5.55
C GLU A 24 -19.35 -0.44 6.61
N ARG A 25 -18.27 0.35 6.62
CA ARG A 25 -18.35 1.77 6.95
C ARG A 25 -18.17 2.51 5.63
N GLU A 26 -19.23 3.18 5.19
CA GLU A 26 -19.12 4.25 4.21
C GLU A 26 -18.10 5.28 4.72
N GLY A 27 -16.97 5.34 4.04
CA GLY A 27 -15.99 6.39 4.21
C GLY A 27 -15.81 7.05 2.86
N TYR A 28 -16.22 8.32 2.76
CA TYR A 28 -15.75 9.18 1.69
C TYR A 28 -14.23 9.27 1.81
N ALA A 29 -13.49 8.57 0.95
CA ALA A 29 -12.11 8.95 0.71
C ALA A 29 -12.16 10.07 -0.32
N GLU A 30 -12.19 11.32 0.16
CA GLU A 30 -11.81 12.44 -0.71
C GLU A 30 -10.46 12.09 -1.35
N PRO A 31 -10.26 12.30 -2.66
CA PRO A 31 -8.91 12.31 -3.22
C PRO A 31 -8.14 13.40 -2.49
N ASN A 32 -7.37 13.01 -1.48
CA ASN A 32 -6.77 13.96 -0.55
C ASN A 32 -5.90 14.94 -1.34
N PRO A 33 -6.27 16.22 -1.43
CA PRO A 33 -5.48 17.23 -2.15
C PRO A 33 -4.14 17.50 -1.44
N ASN A 34 -3.95 16.99 -0.22
CA ASN A 34 -2.82 17.28 0.64
C ASN A 34 -2.22 15.98 1.26
N PRO A 35 -1.10 15.46 0.75
CA PRO A 35 -0.36 14.37 1.40
C PRO A 35 0.32 14.77 2.74
N GLY A 36 0.03 15.95 3.31
CA GLY A 36 0.46 16.36 4.65
C GLY A 36 -0.52 15.82 5.69
N SER A 37 -0.13 15.16 6.76
CA SER A 37 1.11 15.25 7.54
C SER A 37 1.47 13.86 8.06
N TYR A 38 2.69 13.40 7.80
CA TYR A 38 3.27 12.28 8.53
C TYR A 38 3.85 12.86 9.83
N PRO A 39 3.46 12.38 11.03
CA PRO A 39 4.05 12.86 12.27
C PRO A 39 5.48 12.35 12.37
N GLY A 40 6.42 13.20 12.00
CA GLY A 40 7.84 12.91 11.99
C GLY A 40 8.57 13.91 11.13
N ASN A 41 9.69 14.43 11.63
CA ASN A 41 10.52 15.47 11.04
C ASN A 41 10.60 15.38 9.49
N GLN A 42 9.77 16.16 8.78
CA GLN A 42 9.67 16.14 7.31
C GLN A 42 10.89 16.80 6.61
N GLY A 43 11.88 17.23 7.39
CA GLY A 43 12.94 18.15 6.95
C GLY A 43 13.89 17.64 5.86
N SER A 44 13.85 16.35 5.48
CA SER A 44 14.75 15.78 4.48
C SER A 44 14.09 14.89 3.40
N CYS A 45 12.92 14.28 3.64
CA CYS A 45 12.31 13.34 2.68
C CYS A 45 11.41 13.99 1.62
N GLY A 46 11.15 15.30 1.70
CA GLY A 46 10.24 15.97 0.79
C GLY A 46 8.80 15.42 0.85
N ARG A 47 8.06 15.53 -0.26
CA ARG A 47 6.68 15.02 -0.37
C ARG A 47 6.67 13.49 -0.31
N ALA A 48 5.71 12.89 0.39
CA ALA A 48 5.51 11.44 0.42
C ALA A 48 4.97 10.88 -0.90
N PRO A 49 5.31 9.62 -1.25
CA PRO A 49 4.71 8.92 -2.38
C PRO A 49 3.21 8.70 -2.16
N ASP A 50 2.44 8.70 -3.23
CA ASP A 50 1.02 8.34 -3.21
C ASP A 50 0.88 6.83 -3.36
N LEU A 51 0.81 6.13 -2.22
CA LEU A 51 0.66 4.68 -2.18
C LEU A 51 -0.77 4.19 -2.47
N THR A 52 -1.75 5.08 -2.66
CA THR A 52 -3.16 4.67 -2.88
C THR A 52 -3.44 4.20 -4.31
N ARG A 53 -2.43 4.27 -5.17
CA ARG A 53 -2.48 3.78 -6.56
C ARG A 53 -2.06 2.32 -6.63
N VAL A 54 -2.46 1.66 -7.71
CA VAL A 54 -1.95 0.33 -8.06
C VAL A 54 -0.58 0.48 -8.69
N PHE A 55 0.42 -0.29 -8.24
CA PHE A 55 1.75 -0.31 -8.85
C PHE A 55 2.29 -1.72 -9.07
N PRO A 56 2.97 -2.01 -10.19
CA PRO A 56 3.38 -3.34 -10.58
C PRO A 56 4.69 -3.69 -9.88
N SER A 57 4.85 -4.95 -9.50
CA SER A 57 6.05 -5.43 -8.82
C SER A 57 6.51 -6.79 -9.31
N ASP A 58 7.70 -7.21 -8.85
CA ASP A 58 8.26 -8.53 -9.12
C ASP A 58 7.33 -9.69 -8.72
N TYR A 59 6.39 -9.44 -7.80
CA TYR A 59 5.42 -10.43 -7.29
C TYR A 59 3.97 -10.13 -7.71
N GLY A 60 3.78 -9.27 -8.72
CA GLY A 60 2.49 -8.83 -9.24
C GLY A 60 2.06 -7.46 -8.71
N ASP A 61 0.85 -7.03 -9.05
CA ASP A 61 0.38 -5.69 -8.73
C ASP A 61 0.13 -5.52 -7.24
N ILE A 62 0.44 -4.35 -6.71
CA ILE A 62 0.19 -3.96 -5.32
C ILE A 62 -0.89 -2.88 -5.32
N ALA A 63 -1.93 -3.07 -4.51
CA ALA A 63 -2.98 -2.10 -4.29
C ALA A 63 -3.12 -1.84 -2.78
N LEU A 64 -2.89 -0.60 -2.35
CA LEU A 64 -2.95 -0.21 -0.93
C LEU A 64 -4.04 0.83 -0.68
N SER A 65 -4.54 0.81 0.53
CA SER A 65 -5.49 1.77 1.08
C SER A 65 -4.94 2.29 2.41
N ARG A 66 -5.19 3.56 2.69
CA ARG A 66 -4.73 4.20 3.92
C ARG A 66 -5.81 4.10 5.00
N SER A 67 -5.40 3.74 6.21
CA SER A 67 -6.24 3.75 7.40
C SER A 67 -5.46 4.42 8.54
N GLY A 68 -5.64 5.74 8.69
CA GLY A 68 -4.85 6.54 9.63
C GLY A 68 -3.39 6.65 9.20
N GLU A 69 -2.47 6.17 10.03
CA GLU A 69 -1.02 6.13 9.74
C GLU A 69 -0.57 4.82 9.09
N GLU A 70 -1.47 3.84 8.98
CA GLU A 70 -1.19 2.53 8.43
C GLU A 70 -1.69 2.42 6.98
N PHE A 71 -1.01 1.57 6.21
CA PHE A 71 -1.43 1.17 4.87
C PHE A 71 -1.72 -0.32 4.87
N ARG A 72 -2.86 -0.69 4.29
CA ARG A 72 -3.29 -2.08 4.15
C ARG A 72 -3.73 -2.34 2.72
N GLY A 73 -3.45 -3.54 2.24
CA GLY A 73 -3.86 -3.89 0.88
C GLY A 73 -3.44 -5.29 0.46
N PHE A 74 -3.37 -5.48 -0.86
CA PHE A 74 -3.12 -6.76 -1.48
C PHE A 74 -2.00 -6.68 -2.50
N TYR A 75 -1.36 -7.83 -2.76
CA TYR A 75 -0.37 -7.96 -3.82
C TYR A 75 -0.55 -9.23 -4.65
N GLY A 76 -0.08 -9.19 -5.90
CA GLY A 76 -0.17 -10.31 -6.83
C GLY A 76 -1.37 -10.20 -7.77
N ASP A 77 -2.15 -11.27 -7.82
CA ASP A 77 -3.41 -11.30 -8.56
C ASP A 77 -4.51 -10.63 -7.70
N LEU A 78 -4.82 -9.38 -8.05
CA LEU A 78 -5.71 -8.52 -7.26
C LEU A 78 -7.19 -8.98 -7.30
N ASP A 79 -7.56 -9.84 -8.24
CA ASP A 79 -8.90 -10.45 -8.27
C ASP A 79 -9.04 -11.53 -7.21
N LYS A 80 -7.95 -12.24 -6.90
CA LYS A 80 -7.94 -13.31 -5.88
C LYS A 80 -7.87 -12.80 -4.46
N ARG A 81 -7.23 -11.63 -4.24
CA ARG A 81 -7.05 -10.99 -2.92
C ARG A 81 -6.56 -11.96 -1.83
N ASN A 82 -5.73 -12.93 -2.19
CA ASN A 82 -5.27 -13.99 -1.28
C ASN A 82 -3.90 -13.71 -0.68
N LYS A 83 -3.30 -12.55 -0.93
CA LYS A 83 -2.05 -12.11 -0.31
C LYS A 83 -2.16 -10.66 0.11
N SER A 84 -1.81 -10.36 1.35
CA SER A 84 -1.99 -9.05 1.97
C SER A 84 -0.69 -8.40 2.40
N LEU A 85 -0.70 -7.07 2.42
CA LEU A 85 0.32 -6.22 3.02
C LEU A 85 -0.32 -5.37 4.12
N ASP A 86 0.36 -5.24 5.25
CA ASP A 86 0.04 -4.31 6.34
C ASP A 86 1.34 -3.65 6.79
N GLY A 87 1.40 -2.33 6.81
CA GLY A 87 2.62 -1.62 7.17
C GLY A 87 2.45 -0.14 7.38
N ARG A 88 3.57 0.55 7.55
CA ARG A 88 3.63 1.99 7.81
C ARG A 88 4.62 2.65 6.88
N LEU A 89 4.24 3.84 6.40
CA LEU A 89 5.10 4.69 5.59
C LEU A 89 5.73 5.75 6.50
N HIS A 90 7.06 5.80 6.52
CA HIS A 90 7.81 6.79 7.31
C HIS A 90 9.05 7.28 6.55
N CYS A 91 9.67 8.34 7.07
CA CYS A 91 10.88 8.92 6.52
C CYS A 91 12.10 8.38 7.26
N GLU A 92 13.05 7.80 6.54
CA GLU A 92 14.32 7.29 7.07
C GLU A 92 15.47 7.77 6.17
N ASN A 93 16.47 8.45 6.73
CA ASN A 93 17.66 8.90 6.02
C ASN A 93 17.38 9.67 4.71
N GLY A 94 16.32 10.48 4.67
CA GLY A 94 15.93 11.25 3.48
C GLY A 94 15.18 10.45 2.41
N SER A 95 14.83 9.19 2.68
CA SER A 95 14.02 8.34 1.81
C SER A 95 12.70 7.94 2.47
N TRP A 96 11.65 7.78 1.67
CA TRP A 96 10.38 7.24 2.15
C TRP A 96 10.44 5.71 2.19
N VAL A 97 10.08 5.14 3.32
CA VAL A 97 10.15 3.71 3.60
C VAL A 97 8.76 3.20 3.96
N PHE A 98 8.24 2.25 3.18
CA PHE A 98 7.07 1.47 3.53
C PHE A 98 7.51 0.08 3.98
N GLU A 99 7.31 -0.24 5.25
CA GLU A 99 7.69 -1.54 5.80
C GLU A 99 6.60 -2.11 6.70
N GLY A 100 6.60 -3.42 6.83
CA GLY A 100 5.57 -4.13 7.59
C GLY A 100 5.56 -5.63 7.34
N VAL A 101 4.37 -6.21 7.35
CA VAL A 101 4.12 -7.64 7.27
C VAL A 101 3.39 -8.00 5.98
N TRP A 102 3.87 -9.03 5.29
CA TRP A 102 3.14 -9.67 4.20
C TRP A 102 2.56 -11.02 4.67
N LYS A 103 1.42 -11.43 4.12
CA LYS A 103 0.76 -12.72 4.43
C LYS A 103 0.15 -13.35 3.20
N HIS A 104 0.15 -14.68 3.11
CA HIS A 104 -0.73 -15.43 2.22
C HIS A 104 -1.96 -15.91 3.01
N LEU A 105 -3.11 -15.32 2.71
CA LEU A 105 -4.38 -15.61 3.38
C LEU A 105 -4.79 -17.06 3.18
N GLY A 106 -5.32 -17.69 4.25
CA GLY A 106 -5.64 -19.12 4.27
C GLY A 106 -4.42 -20.03 4.43
N THR A 107 -3.23 -19.50 4.67
CA THR A 107 -2.02 -20.28 4.97
C THR A 107 -1.27 -19.71 6.18
N THR A 108 -0.25 -20.42 6.66
CA THR A 108 0.67 -19.95 7.71
C THR A 108 1.83 -19.10 7.17
N LYS A 109 1.90 -18.89 5.84
CA LYS A 109 3.01 -18.16 5.22
C LYS A 109 2.86 -16.67 5.48
N THR A 110 3.83 -16.11 6.20
CA THR A 110 3.91 -14.71 6.59
C THR A 110 5.37 -14.28 6.67
N GLY A 111 5.61 -12.98 6.60
CA GLY A 111 6.95 -12.44 6.77
C GLY A 111 6.99 -10.92 6.79
N SER A 112 8.18 -10.36 6.77
CA SER A 112 8.40 -8.91 6.73
C SER A 112 8.74 -8.43 5.33
N PHE A 113 8.46 -7.16 5.04
CA PHE A 113 8.92 -6.47 3.84
C PHE A 113 9.38 -5.06 4.16
N LYS A 114 10.21 -4.49 3.28
CA LYS A 114 10.64 -3.10 3.30
C LYS A 114 10.80 -2.58 1.89
N PHE A 115 10.10 -1.50 1.54
CA PHE A 115 10.13 -0.83 0.25
C PHE A 115 10.66 0.60 0.44
N ASN A 116 11.69 0.96 -0.32
CA ASN A 116 12.30 2.28 -0.33
C ASN A 116 11.90 3.03 -1.60
N PHE A 117 11.29 4.20 -1.40
CA PHE A 117 10.91 5.12 -2.46
C PHE A 117 11.91 6.27 -2.50
N SER A 118 12.75 6.28 -3.53
CA SER A 118 13.76 7.31 -3.75
C SER A 118 13.18 8.63 -4.26
N ASN A 119 11.96 8.61 -4.78
CA ASN A 119 11.26 9.78 -5.29
C ASN A 119 9.74 9.59 -5.18
N SER A 120 9.03 10.59 -4.67
CA SER A 120 7.56 10.59 -4.59
C SER A 120 6.83 10.79 -5.92
N ALA A 121 7.56 11.16 -6.98
CA ALA A 121 6.97 11.41 -8.30
C ALA A 121 6.72 10.12 -9.10
N THR A 122 7.59 9.10 -8.97
CA THR A 122 7.55 7.92 -9.84
C THR A 122 6.83 6.74 -9.22
N ASN A 123 6.61 6.72 -7.89
CA ASN A 123 6.09 5.57 -7.14
C ASN A 123 6.85 4.24 -7.39
N ALA A 124 8.03 4.31 -8.02
CA ALA A 124 8.94 3.18 -8.13
C ALA A 124 9.59 2.93 -6.77
N PHE A 125 9.87 1.66 -6.46
CA PHE A 125 10.57 1.31 -5.23
C PHE A 125 11.56 0.18 -5.45
N THR A 126 12.63 0.21 -4.67
CA THR A 126 13.45 -0.96 -4.40
C THR A 126 13.03 -1.57 -3.08
N GLY A 127 13.11 -2.88 -2.95
CA GLY A 127 12.63 -3.48 -1.72
C GLY A 127 13.13 -4.88 -1.49
N SER A 128 12.78 -5.39 -0.32
CA SER A 128 13.08 -6.73 0.11
C SER A 128 11.96 -7.31 0.96
N TRP A 129 11.96 -8.63 1.07
CA TRP A 129 11.11 -9.36 2.00
C TRP A 129 11.86 -10.55 2.58
N ALA A 130 11.40 -11.00 3.74
CA ALA A 130 11.89 -12.23 4.36
C ALA A 130 10.71 -13.00 4.95
N TYR A 131 10.84 -14.33 5.08
CA TYR A 131 9.88 -15.13 5.85
C TYR A 131 10.04 -14.87 7.34
N ALA A 132 8.94 -14.87 8.10
CA ALA A 132 8.99 -14.73 9.56
C ALA A 132 9.79 -15.86 10.21
N SER A 133 9.76 -17.06 9.62
CA SER A 133 10.54 -18.22 10.07
C SER A 133 12.03 -18.15 9.70
N SER A 134 12.44 -17.22 8.83
CA SER A 134 13.83 -17.02 8.42
C SER A 134 14.10 -15.56 8.06
N PRO A 135 14.10 -14.64 9.05
CA PRO A 135 14.19 -13.20 8.81
C PRO A 135 15.53 -12.75 8.22
N THR A 136 16.58 -13.56 8.37
CA THR A 136 17.91 -13.33 7.77
C THR A 136 17.95 -13.73 6.29
N SER A 137 17.03 -14.58 5.83
CA SER A 137 16.90 -14.97 4.42
C SER A 137 16.01 -13.96 3.69
N SER A 138 16.58 -12.80 3.39
CA SER A 138 15.88 -11.78 2.60
C SER A 138 16.00 -12.04 1.09
N SER A 139 14.98 -11.65 0.34
CA SER A 139 14.94 -11.69 -1.12
C SER A 139 14.47 -10.33 -1.66
N PRO A 140 14.91 -9.94 -2.87
CA PRO A 140 14.49 -8.67 -3.46
C PRO A 140 12.99 -8.67 -3.80
N TRP A 141 12.36 -7.51 -3.70
CA TRP A 141 11.01 -7.22 -4.18
C TRP A 141 10.97 -5.78 -4.65
N ASN A 142 11.02 -5.57 -5.95
CA ASN A 142 11.06 -4.24 -6.55
C ASN A 142 9.74 -3.93 -7.26
N GLY A 143 9.42 -2.64 -7.33
CA GLY A 143 8.27 -2.11 -8.05
C GLY A 143 8.70 -1.17 -9.16
N LYS A 144 7.96 -1.23 -10.27
CA LYS A 144 8.13 -0.30 -11.38
C LYS A 144 7.21 0.90 -11.17
N GLY A 145 7.77 2.09 -11.32
CA GLY A 145 7.00 3.33 -11.31
C GLY A 145 6.26 3.55 -12.63
N PHE A 146 5.40 4.58 -12.64
CA PHE A 146 4.74 5.08 -13.84
C PHE A 146 5.09 6.54 -14.08
#